data_AF-A0A101USI4-F1
#
_entry.id   AF-A0A101USI4-F1
#
_cell.length_a   1.000
_cell.length_b   1.000
_cell.length_c   1.000
_cell.angle_alpha   90.00
_cell.angle_beta   90.00
_cell.angle_gamma   90.00
#
_symmetry.space_group_name_H-M   'P 1'
#
loop_
_entity.id
_entity.type
_entity.pdbx_description
1 polymer ?
#
loop_
_entity_poly.entity_id
_entity_poly.type
_entity_poly.pdbx_seq_one_letter_code
_entity_poly.pdbx_strand_id
1 'polypeptide(L)'
;MRPPCASNRPGNLTDLGGAEGNFCAYTDADFGGLGVSWSGDDGWWEGNIADEDSSWANKGISGPGIKDHVKVYASAWQGGGVTICLKPGEEVTYNAAASDRGDSHTWTTGC
;
A
#
# COMPACT_ATOMS: atom_id res chain seq x y z
N MET A 1 -10.11 -4.44 -17.52
CA MET A 1 -10.07 -4.92 -16.11
C MET A 1 -10.10 -3.69 -15.22
N ARG A 2 -10.94 -3.63 -14.18
CA ARG A 2 -10.94 -2.50 -13.24
C ARG A 2 -9.76 -2.70 -12.28
N PRO A 3 -8.92 -1.68 -12.02
CA PRO A 3 -7.83 -1.86 -11.08
C PRO A 3 -8.40 -2.19 -9.69
N PRO A 4 -7.69 -2.99 -8.87
CA PRO A 4 -8.12 -3.42 -7.53
C PRO A 4 -8.54 -2.25 -6.62
N CYS A 5 -8.10 -1.02 -6.92
CA CYS A 5 -8.46 0.18 -6.16
C CYS A 5 -9.32 1.20 -6.94
N ALA A 6 -9.84 0.86 -8.13
CA ALA A 6 -10.84 1.69 -8.82
C ALA A 6 -12.24 1.48 -8.25
N SER A 7 -12.53 2.16 -7.15
CA SER A 7 -13.79 2.88 -6.91
C SER A 7 -13.84 3.33 -5.45
N ASN A 8 -13.64 4.63 -5.22
CA ASN A 8 -14.22 5.32 -4.06
C ASN A 8 -15.75 5.10 -4.07
N ARG A 9 -16.25 4.15 -3.30
CA ARG A 9 -17.56 4.34 -2.69
C ARG A 9 -17.31 4.86 -1.28
N PRO A 10 -17.95 5.94 -0.84
CA PRO A 10 -17.95 6.32 0.56
C PRO A 10 -18.65 5.20 1.33
N GLY A 11 -17.86 4.26 1.85
CA GLY A 11 -18.33 3.18 2.70
C GLY A 11 -18.77 3.77 4.03
N ASN A 12 -20.02 3.50 4.38
CA ASN A 12 -20.66 3.91 5.62
C ASN A 12 -19.82 3.42 6.83
N LEU A 13 -19.56 4.32 7.78
CA LEU A 13 -18.66 4.18 8.94
C LEU A 13 -19.04 3.05 9.95
N THR A 14 -19.98 2.16 9.62
CA THR A 14 -20.58 1.22 10.59
C THR A 14 -20.39 -0.27 10.26
N ASP A 15 -19.56 -0.64 9.28
CA ASP A 15 -19.28 -2.05 8.93
C ASP A 15 -17.80 -2.46 9.11
N LEU A 16 -16.98 -1.62 9.76
CA LEU A 16 -15.53 -1.82 9.87
C LEU A 16 -15.14 -2.11 11.32
N GLY A 17 -15.20 -3.38 11.70
CA GLY A 17 -14.41 -3.85 12.84
C GLY A 17 -12.92 -3.77 12.51
N GLY A 18 -12.30 -2.59 12.72
CA GLY A 18 -10.84 -2.40 12.67
C GLY A 18 -10.20 -2.25 11.28
N ALA A 19 -10.78 -1.49 10.35
CA ALA A 19 -10.16 -1.29 9.04
C ALA A 19 -9.16 -0.11 9.06
N GLU A 20 -7.86 -0.41 8.92
CA GLU A 20 -6.78 0.57 8.75
C GLU A 20 -6.87 1.30 7.38
N GLY A 21 -7.65 0.75 6.44
CA GLY A 21 -7.89 1.28 5.09
C GLY A 21 -7.65 0.20 4.05
N ASN A 22 -7.28 0.61 2.82
CA ASN A 22 -6.78 -0.32 1.80
C ASN A 22 -5.51 0.25 1.16
N PHE A 23 -4.41 -0.50 1.20
CA PHE A 23 -3.17 -0.19 0.52
C PHE A 23 -3.08 -0.96 -0.79
N CYS A 24 -2.54 -0.33 -1.82
CA CYS A 24 -2.43 -0.91 -3.16
C CYS A 24 -1.02 -0.74 -3.69
N ALA A 25 -0.48 -1.79 -4.30
CA ALA A 25 0.75 -1.75 -5.09
C ALA A 25 0.46 -2.31 -6.49
N TYR A 26 1.16 -1.79 -7.49
CA TYR A 26 1.01 -2.14 -8.89
C TYR A 26 2.38 -2.37 -9.52
N THR A 27 2.49 -3.36 -10.41
CA THR A 27 3.77 -3.71 -11.05
C THR A 27 4.28 -2.63 -12.00
N ASP A 28 3.38 -1.80 -12.54
CA ASP A 28 3.78 -0.79 -13.51
C ASP A 28 3.50 0.62 -12.95
N ALA A 29 4.20 1.61 -13.51
CA ALA A 29 3.91 3.01 -13.24
C ALA A 29 2.47 3.38 -13.63
N ASP A 30 1.98 4.49 -13.09
CA ASP A 30 0.65 5.05 -13.37
C ASP A 30 -0.51 4.06 -13.10
N PHE A 31 -0.34 3.17 -12.12
CA PHE A 31 -1.31 2.14 -11.71
C PHE A 31 -1.62 1.12 -12.82
N GLY A 32 -0.63 0.85 -13.68
CA GLY A 32 -0.69 -0.18 -14.71
C GLY A 32 -0.40 -1.59 -14.18
N GLY A 33 -0.32 -2.56 -15.09
CA GLY A 33 0.09 -3.93 -14.76
C GLY A 33 -0.84 -4.69 -13.82
N LEU A 34 -0.25 -5.64 -13.08
CA LEU A 34 -0.92 -6.36 -12.01
C LEU A 34 -1.04 -5.43 -10.80
N GLY A 35 -2.24 -5.37 -10.20
CA GLY A 35 -2.42 -4.69 -8.92
C GLY A 35 -2.79 -5.69 -7.81
N VAL A 36 -2.32 -5.41 -6.60
CA VAL A 36 -2.66 -6.15 -5.37
C VAL A 36 -3.10 -5.15 -4.30
N SER A 37 -3.94 -5.58 -3.35
CA SER A 37 -4.40 -4.71 -2.28
C SER A 37 -4.54 -5.42 -0.93
N TRP A 38 -4.27 -4.69 0.16
CA TRP A 38 -4.26 -5.19 1.52
C TRP A 38 -4.91 -4.20 2.50
N SER A 39 -5.65 -4.72 3.49
CA SER A 39 -6.27 -3.91 4.56
C SER A 39 -5.51 -3.92 5.89
N GLY A 40 -4.33 -4.55 5.93
CA GLY A 40 -3.49 -4.71 7.12
C GLY A 40 -2.06 -5.05 6.73
N ASP A 41 -1.19 -5.29 7.71
CA ASP A 41 0.21 -5.63 7.50
C ASP A 41 0.36 -6.89 6.61
N ASP A 42 1.37 -6.90 5.74
CA ASP A 42 1.81 -8.11 5.04
C ASP A 42 3.33 -8.23 5.12
N GLY A 43 3.78 -9.35 5.68
CA GLY A 43 5.20 -9.65 5.88
C GLY A 43 5.87 -10.29 4.67
N TRP A 44 5.14 -10.69 3.62
CA TRP A 44 5.76 -11.35 2.48
C TRP A 44 4.91 -11.10 1.24
N TRP A 45 5.42 -10.31 0.30
CA TRP A 45 4.77 -10.15 -0.99
C TRP A 45 5.07 -11.34 -1.89
N GLU A 46 4.05 -11.81 -2.60
CA GLU A 46 4.22 -12.90 -3.57
C GLU A 46 5.09 -12.42 -4.75
N GLY A 47 5.85 -13.35 -5.36
CA GLY A 47 6.87 -13.01 -6.36
C GLY A 47 6.36 -12.41 -7.69
N ASN A 48 5.06 -12.19 -7.83
CA ASN A 48 4.45 -11.46 -8.95
C ASN A 48 4.17 -9.98 -8.63
N ILE A 49 4.45 -9.53 -7.41
CA ILE A 49 4.41 -8.13 -7.00
C ILE A 49 5.67 -7.71 -6.22
N ALA A 50 6.30 -8.65 -5.50
CA ALA A 50 7.60 -8.42 -4.86
C ALA A 50 8.67 -8.06 -5.90
N ASP A 51 9.46 -7.03 -5.61
CA ASP A 51 10.50 -6.49 -6.50
C ASP A 51 10.03 -6.02 -7.88
N GLU A 52 8.71 -5.93 -8.10
CA GLU A 52 8.12 -5.50 -9.38
C GLU A 52 7.28 -4.23 -9.21
N ASP A 53 7.08 -3.73 -7.98
CA ASP A 53 6.16 -2.63 -7.71
C ASP A 53 6.66 -1.26 -8.21
N SER A 54 5.85 -0.56 -8.99
CA SER A 54 6.21 0.72 -9.61
C SER A 54 5.23 1.87 -9.30
N SER A 55 4.05 1.58 -8.75
CA SER A 55 3.11 2.60 -8.28
C SER A 55 2.24 2.13 -7.12
N TRP A 56 1.79 3.08 -6.30
CA TRP A 56 1.18 2.79 -4.99
C TRP A 56 0.05 3.74 -4.64
N ALA A 57 -0.94 3.25 -3.90
CA ALA A 57 -2.02 4.07 -3.36
C ALA A 57 -2.36 3.67 -1.92
N ASN A 58 -2.46 4.67 -1.03
CA ASN A 58 -2.91 4.48 0.34
C ASN A 58 -4.35 5.04 0.48
N LYS A 59 -5.33 4.16 0.69
CA LYS A 59 -6.74 4.50 1.00
C LYS A 59 -7.05 4.35 2.50
N GLY A 60 -6.06 4.64 3.33
CA GLY A 60 -6.11 4.71 4.78
C GLY A 60 -7.20 5.62 5.30
N ILE A 61 -7.77 5.25 6.46
CA ILE A 61 -8.70 6.13 7.19
C ILE A 61 -7.94 6.71 8.40
N SER A 62 -7.85 8.04 8.46
CA SER A 62 -7.21 8.71 9.59
C SER A 62 -8.14 8.81 10.80
N GLY A 63 -7.55 8.66 11.99
CA GLY A 63 -8.22 8.88 13.27
C GLY A 63 -7.25 8.76 14.45
N PRO A 64 -7.65 9.21 15.65
CA PRO A 64 -6.80 9.09 16.83
C PRO A 64 -6.41 7.63 17.09
N GLY A 65 -5.10 7.35 17.12
CA GLY A 65 -4.57 6.00 17.36
C GLY A 65 -4.70 5.03 16.19
N ILE A 66 -5.17 5.48 15.02
CA ILE A 66 -5.25 4.65 13.82
C ILE A 66 -3.90 4.70 13.10
N LYS A 67 -3.39 3.54 12.73
CA LYS A 67 -2.29 3.41 11.79
C LYS A 67 -2.83 3.66 10.39
N ASP A 68 -2.51 4.81 9.83
CA ASP A 68 -3.10 5.31 8.59
C ASP A 68 -2.04 5.58 7.50
N HIS A 69 -0.77 5.45 7.84
CA HIS A 69 0.35 5.50 6.91
C HIS A 69 0.81 4.08 6.56
N VAL A 70 1.38 3.90 5.38
CA VAL A 70 1.95 2.62 4.95
C VAL A 70 3.44 2.78 4.73
N LYS A 71 4.26 1.92 5.35
CA LYS A 71 5.69 1.77 5.02
C LYS A 71 5.88 0.50 4.22
N VAL A 72 6.48 0.62 3.04
CA VAL A 72 6.94 -0.50 2.22
C VAL A 72 8.43 -0.73 2.48
N TYR A 73 8.82 -1.99 2.58
CA TYR A 73 10.17 -2.41 2.94
C TYR A 73 10.80 -3.20 1.81
N ALA A 74 12.13 -3.10 1.72
CA ALA A 74 12.92 -3.72 0.65
C ALA A 74 13.13 -5.23 0.79
N SER A 75 12.61 -5.84 1.85
CA SER A 75 12.73 -7.28 2.09
C SER A 75 11.53 -7.78 2.89
N ALA A 76 11.26 -9.07 2.78
CA ALA A 76 10.27 -9.76 3.60
C ALA A 76 10.48 -9.52 5.10
N TRP A 77 9.39 -9.67 5.85
CA TRP A 77 9.27 -9.51 7.30
C TRP A 77 9.67 -8.13 7.81
N GLN A 78 9.28 -7.09 7.06
CA GLN A 78 9.63 -5.68 7.31
C GLN A 78 11.16 -5.49 7.45
N GLY A 79 11.92 -6.27 6.70
CA GLY A 79 13.38 -6.23 6.65
C GLY A 79 13.92 -5.20 5.65
N GLY A 80 15.23 -4.94 5.71
CA GLY A 80 15.87 -3.98 4.80
C GLY A 80 15.45 -2.52 5.08
N GLY A 81 15.68 -1.66 4.09
CA GLY A 81 15.31 -0.24 4.18
C GLY A 81 13.87 0.00 3.77
N VAL A 82 13.23 1.03 4.36
CA VAL A 82 11.94 1.55 3.86
C VAL A 82 12.16 2.12 2.45
N THR A 83 11.43 1.62 1.46
CA THR A 83 11.52 2.08 0.07
C THR A 83 10.65 3.29 -0.15
N ILE A 84 9.42 3.25 0.37
CA ILE A 84 8.46 4.34 0.33
C ILE A 84 7.58 4.34 1.58
N CYS A 85 7.14 5.53 1.98
CA CYS A 85 6.13 5.70 3.00
C CYS A 85 5.01 6.60 2.48
N LEU A 86 3.78 6.12 2.54
CA LEU A 86 2.61 6.79 2.00
C LEU A 86 1.72 7.30 3.12
N LYS A 87 1.37 8.59 3.08
CA LYS A 87 0.34 9.17 3.95
C LYS A 87 -1.08 8.76 3.50
N PRO A 88 -2.09 8.87 4.37
CA PRO A 88 -3.48 8.56 4.02
C PRO A 88 -3.94 9.36 2.80
N GLY A 89 -4.54 8.69 1.83
CA GLY A 89 -5.03 9.30 0.59
C GLY A 89 -3.97 9.54 -0.48
N GLU A 90 -2.70 9.26 -0.20
CA GLU A 90 -1.61 9.47 -1.16
C GLU A 90 -1.63 8.45 -2.29
N GLU A 91 -1.36 8.94 -3.49
CA GLU A 91 -1.21 8.20 -4.72
C GLU A 91 0.15 8.56 -5.33
N VAL A 92 1.02 7.57 -5.48
CA VAL A 92 2.35 7.73 -6.06
C VAL A 92 2.36 6.97 -7.37
N THR A 93 2.34 7.71 -8.49
CA THR A 93 2.29 7.11 -9.82
C THR A 93 3.63 6.53 -10.26
N TYR A 94 4.74 7.03 -9.71
CA TYR A 94 6.08 6.48 -9.91
C TYR A 94 7.08 7.08 -8.91
N ASN A 95 8.07 6.30 -8.48
CA ASN A 95 9.22 6.78 -7.70
C ASN A 95 10.47 5.95 -8.02
N ALA A 96 11.45 6.56 -8.69
CA ALA A 96 12.66 5.87 -9.14
C ALA A 96 13.51 5.24 -8.02
N ALA A 97 13.44 5.75 -6.79
CA ALA A 97 14.17 5.19 -5.67
C ALA A 97 13.44 4.00 -5.02
N ALA A 98 12.11 3.90 -5.18
CA ALA A 98 11.29 2.88 -4.55
C ALA A 98 10.83 1.79 -5.52
N SER A 99 10.80 2.07 -6.82
CA SER A 99 10.38 1.15 -7.88
C SER A 99 11.16 -0.16 -7.81
N ASP A 100 10.47 -1.27 -7.99
CA ASP A 100 11.00 -2.62 -8.18
C ASP A 100 11.80 -3.10 -6.97
N ARG A 101 11.33 -2.77 -5.77
CA ARG A 101 12.06 -3.01 -4.52
C ARG A 101 11.19 -3.45 -3.36
N GLY A 102 9.88 -3.29 -3.42
CA GLY A 102 9.00 -3.63 -2.31
C GLY A 102 8.84 -5.13 -2.15
N ASP A 103 8.87 -5.63 -0.91
CA ASP A 103 8.75 -7.06 -0.59
C ASP A 103 7.91 -7.33 0.68
N SER A 104 7.60 -6.28 1.44
CA SER A 104 6.63 -6.33 2.55
C SER A 104 6.15 -4.93 2.93
N HIS A 105 5.10 -4.84 3.75
CA HIS A 105 4.63 -3.56 4.28
C HIS A 105 4.06 -3.64 5.69
N THR A 106 3.92 -2.48 6.32
CA THR A 106 3.14 -2.32 7.56
C THR A 106 2.36 -1.00 7.56
N TRP A 107 1.23 -1.02 8.26
CA TRP A 107 0.51 0.16 8.68
C TRP A 107 1.14 0.75 9.94
N THR A 108 1.34 2.06 9.91
CA THR A 108 1.98 2.85 10.98
C THR A 108 1.24 4.17 11.20
N THR A 109 1.49 4.82 12.33
CA THR A 109 0.91 6.14 12.65
C THR A 109 1.66 7.31 12.01
N GLY A 110 2.67 7.03 11.18
CA GLY A 110 3.48 8.06 10.53
C GLY A 110 4.65 7.51 9.72
N CYS A 111 5.12 8.37 8.80
CA CYS A 111 6.43 8.28 8.18
C CYS A 111 7.48 8.85 9.14
#